data_AF-A0A3S4M9A5-F1
#
_entry.id   AF-A0A3S4M9A5-F1
#
_cell.length_a   1.000
_cell.length_b   1.000
_cell.length_c   1.000
_cell.angle_alpha   90.00
_cell.angle_beta   90.00
_cell.angle_gamma   90.00
#
_symmetry.space_group_name_H-M   'P 1'
#
loop_
_entity.id
_entity.type
_entity.pdbx_description
1 polymer ?
#
loop_
_entity_poly.entity_id
_entity_poly.type
_entity_poly.pdbx_seq_one_letter_code
_entity_poly.pdbx_strand_id
1 'polypeptide(L)'
;MSQSKLKWSSEEVLERLANRVILFIDPKFVDNGENPEKDPFSDYNIAKAKVKDFGRRCDLTEDEFILALNFASKGILMVDDQNVKIYREINQINLSEIERGYSEFKSRDQKHQNGKKEISNLLNPPPPKMTKEEYEALTFDNIQKDYHRFKSDGRVIATPVFYDLIKSERGDKVKLQFVENFLKNYVPETAEGKLSSDGSALPKVIKKDVYVEFQNEMITNYVLYMKLNESSEEVWLQHWKRLYQKSKGHENKS
;
A
#
# COMPACT_ATOMS: atom_id res chain seq x y z
N MET A 1 -8.30 -0.31 -4.82
CA MET A 1 -9.57 0.38 -4.53
C MET A 1 -10.23 -0.35 -3.39
N SER A 2 -10.67 0.34 -2.33
CA SER A 2 -11.38 -0.30 -1.21
C SER A 2 -12.78 -0.68 -1.70
N GLN A 3 -13.03 -1.96 -1.98
CA GLN A 3 -14.37 -2.41 -2.34
C GLN A 3 -15.30 -2.24 -1.14
N SER A 4 -16.40 -1.53 -1.34
CA SER A 4 -17.48 -1.42 -0.35
C SER A 4 -18.14 -2.78 -0.16
N LYS A 5 -18.60 -3.04 1.07
CA LYS A 5 -19.42 -4.23 1.37
C LYS A 5 -20.66 -4.25 0.46
N LEU A 6 -21.17 -5.44 0.16
CA LEU A 6 -22.34 -5.63 -0.69
C LEU A 6 -23.56 -4.86 -0.18
N LYS A 7 -23.77 -4.80 1.15
CA LYS A 7 -24.85 -4.00 1.75
C LYS A 7 -24.81 -2.49 1.46
N TRP A 8 -23.65 -1.96 1.08
CA TRP A 8 -23.45 -0.54 0.73
C TRP A 8 -23.19 -0.34 -0.77
N SER A 9 -23.38 -1.38 -1.57
CA SER A 9 -23.06 -1.35 -2.99
C SER A 9 -24.22 -0.79 -3.82
N SER A 10 -23.91 -0.26 -5.00
CA SER A 10 -24.93 0.22 -5.94
C SER A 10 -25.77 -0.92 -6.48
N GLU A 11 -26.96 -0.59 -6.99
CA GLU A 11 -27.84 -1.57 -7.63
C GLU A 11 -27.17 -2.28 -8.81
N GLU A 12 -26.29 -1.59 -9.54
CA GLU A 12 -25.50 -2.17 -10.63
C GLU A 12 -24.52 -3.27 -10.16
N VAL A 13 -23.90 -3.09 -8.99
CA VAL A 13 -23.01 -4.10 -8.40
C VAL A 13 -23.81 -5.30 -7.91
N LEU A 14 -24.97 -5.07 -7.31
CA LEU A 14 -25.88 -6.14 -6.88
C LEU A 14 -26.42 -6.95 -8.09
N GLU A 15 -26.71 -6.26 -9.20
CA GLU A 15 -27.14 -6.88 -10.46
C GLU A 15 -26.05 -7.81 -11.03
N ARG A 16 -24.82 -7.31 -11.07
CA ARG A 16 -23.65 -8.04 -11.53
C ARG A 16 -23.36 -9.26 -10.66
N LEU A 17 -23.40 -9.08 -9.33
CA LEU A 17 -23.28 -10.16 -8.37
C LEU A 17 -24.35 -11.23 -8.64
N ALA A 18 -25.62 -10.82 -8.73
CA ALA A 18 -26.74 -11.75 -8.92
C ALA A 18 -26.57 -12.61 -10.17
N ASN A 19 -26.21 -11.99 -11.30
CA ASN A 19 -25.93 -12.73 -12.53
C ASN A 19 -24.75 -13.71 -12.36
N ARG A 20 -23.66 -13.29 -11.71
CA ARG A 20 -22.49 -14.15 -11.46
C ARG A 20 -22.83 -15.35 -10.56
N VAL A 21 -23.60 -15.13 -9.50
CA VAL A 21 -24.01 -16.17 -8.56
C VAL A 21 -24.94 -17.17 -9.23
N ILE A 22 -25.92 -16.70 -10.02
CA ILE A 22 -26.85 -17.57 -10.76
C ILE A 22 -26.10 -18.46 -11.73
N LEU A 23 -25.24 -17.86 -12.58
CA LEU A 23 -24.44 -18.62 -13.54
C LEU A 23 -23.49 -19.62 -12.89
N PHE A 24 -23.00 -19.32 -11.68
CA PHE A 24 -22.14 -20.23 -10.93
C PHE A 24 -22.91 -21.44 -10.40
N ILE A 25 -24.12 -21.24 -9.88
CA ILE A 25 -24.93 -22.28 -9.24
C ILE A 25 -25.66 -23.13 -10.28
N ASP A 26 -26.23 -22.50 -11.30
CA ASP A 26 -26.92 -23.17 -12.39
C ASP A 26 -26.63 -22.49 -13.75
N PRO A 27 -25.64 -23.00 -14.50
CA PRO A 27 -25.29 -22.48 -15.81
C PRO A 27 -26.39 -22.64 -16.88
N LYS A 28 -27.41 -23.49 -16.64
CA LYS A 28 -28.44 -23.80 -17.64
C LYS A 28 -29.54 -22.74 -17.76
N PHE A 29 -29.57 -21.75 -16.87
CA PHE A 29 -30.52 -20.63 -16.95
C PHE A 29 -30.45 -19.82 -18.25
N VAL A 30 -29.34 -19.93 -19.00
CA VAL A 30 -29.10 -19.18 -20.25
C VAL A 30 -29.80 -19.83 -21.47
N ASP A 31 -30.26 -21.08 -21.38
CA ASP A 31 -30.52 -21.93 -22.55
C ASP A 31 -32.00 -22.32 -22.78
N ASN A 32 -32.95 -21.63 -22.14
CA ASN A 32 -34.39 -21.93 -22.28
C ASN A 32 -35.12 -21.13 -23.39
N GLY A 33 -34.40 -20.54 -24.36
CA GLY A 33 -34.97 -20.01 -25.61
C GLY A 33 -35.92 -18.80 -25.51
N GLU A 34 -36.42 -18.46 -24.32
CA GLU A 34 -37.22 -17.28 -24.03
C GLU A 34 -36.32 -16.21 -23.40
N ASN A 35 -36.43 -14.95 -23.84
CA ASN A 35 -35.72 -13.82 -23.21
C ASN A 35 -36.19 -13.68 -21.75
N PRO A 36 -35.45 -14.18 -20.74
CA PRO A 36 -35.96 -14.30 -19.37
C PRO A 36 -36.12 -12.93 -18.71
N GLU A 37 -35.44 -11.90 -19.24
CA GLU A 37 -35.49 -10.52 -18.78
C GLU A 37 -36.86 -9.86 -18.99
N LYS A 38 -37.73 -10.41 -19.83
CA LYS A 38 -39.05 -9.82 -20.13
C LYS A 38 -40.19 -10.37 -19.27
N ASP A 39 -40.01 -11.52 -18.61
CA ASP A 39 -41.01 -12.10 -17.71
C ASP A 39 -40.57 -11.92 -16.24
N PRO A 40 -41.23 -11.02 -15.47
CA PRO A 40 -40.93 -10.83 -14.05
C PRO A 40 -41.06 -12.10 -13.20
N PHE A 41 -41.80 -13.10 -13.67
CA PHE A 41 -42.05 -14.36 -12.97
C PHE A 41 -41.17 -15.51 -13.44
N SER A 42 -40.20 -15.26 -14.33
CA SER A 42 -39.22 -16.28 -14.71
C SER A 42 -38.41 -16.72 -13.48
N ASP A 43 -38.07 -18.02 -13.43
CA ASP A 43 -37.24 -18.58 -12.36
C ASP A 43 -35.90 -17.82 -12.21
N TYR A 44 -35.38 -17.30 -13.33
CA TYR A 44 -34.21 -16.43 -13.36
C TYR A 44 -34.43 -15.12 -12.59
N ASN A 45 -35.50 -14.39 -12.88
CA ASN A 45 -35.79 -13.11 -12.21
C ASN A 45 -36.12 -13.31 -10.71
N ILE A 46 -36.77 -14.41 -10.36
CA ILE A 46 -37.03 -14.79 -8.97
C ILE A 46 -35.70 -15.07 -8.25
N ALA A 47 -34.80 -15.86 -8.85
CA ALA A 47 -33.49 -16.14 -8.28
C ALA A 47 -32.64 -14.87 -8.15
N LYS A 48 -32.68 -14.01 -9.16
CA LYS A 48 -31.97 -12.72 -9.19
C LYS A 48 -32.44 -11.79 -8.09
N ALA A 49 -33.75 -11.65 -7.88
CA ALA A 49 -34.31 -10.89 -6.77
C ALA A 49 -33.81 -11.42 -5.42
N LYS A 50 -33.82 -12.75 -5.22
CA LYS A 50 -33.32 -13.39 -3.99
C LYS A 50 -31.85 -13.08 -3.72
N VAL A 51 -30.98 -13.12 -4.74
CA VAL A 51 -29.55 -12.80 -4.58
C VAL A 51 -29.35 -11.33 -4.28
N LYS A 52 -30.11 -10.43 -4.91
CA LYS A 52 -30.03 -8.98 -4.64
C LYS A 52 -30.46 -8.66 -3.21
N ASP A 53 -31.54 -9.27 -2.72
CA ASP A 53 -32.00 -9.11 -1.34
C ASP A 53 -31.03 -9.70 -0.32
N PHE A 54 -30.30 -10.74 -0.69
CA PHE A 54 -29.18 -11.24 0.10
C PHE A 54 -28.02 -10.24 0.10
N GLY A 55 -27.60 -9.75 -1.07
CA GLY A 55 -26.49 -8.80 -1.22
C GLY A 55 -26.68 -7.52 -0.40
N ARG A 56 -27.91 -7.01 -0.29
CA ARG A 56 -28.25 -5.86 0.57
C ARG A 56 -28.00 -6.08 2.07
N ARG A 57 -27.87 -7.33 2.51
CA ARG A 57 -27.61 -7.72 3.91
C ARG A 57 -26.23 -8.32 4.12
N CYS A 58 -25.51 -8.62 3.04
CA CYS A 58 -24.22 -9.29 3.09
C CYS A 58 -23.10 -8.34 3.55
N ASP A 59 -22.30 -8.84 4.48
CA ASP A 59 -21.15 -8.14 5.06
C ASP A 59 -19.84 -8.33 4.29
N LEU A 60 -19.84 -9.20 3.28
CA LEU A 60 -18.72 -9.43 2.37
C LEU A 60 -18.75 -8.43 1.21
N THR A 61 -17.59 -8.22 0.59
CA THR A 61 -17.48 -7.55 -0.71
C THR A 61 -17.88 -8.49 -1.85
N GLU A 62 -18.11 -7.95 -3.06
CA GLU A 62 -18.43 -8.78 -4.25
C GLU A 62 -17.36 -9.86 -4.47
N ASP A 63 -16.08 -9.47 -4.49
CA ASP A 63 -14.98 -10.40 -4.73
C ASP A 63 -14.82 -11.43 -3.61
N GLU A 64 -15.02 -11.01 -2.35
CA GLU A 64 -15.00 -11.93 -1.21
C GLU A 64 -16.13 -12.96 -1.30
N PHE A 65 -17.34 -12.57 -1.72
CA PHE A 65 -18.46 -13.50 -1.85
C PHE A 65 -18.25 -14.49 -3.00
N ILE A 66 -17.70 -14.03 -4.14
CA ILE A 66 -17.34 -14.94 -5.24
C ILE A 66 -16.20 -15.89 -4.82
N LEU A 67 -15.24 -15.42 -4.02
CA LEU A 67 -14.21 -16.29 -3.46
C LEU A 67 -14.82 -17.32 -2.49
N ALA A 68 -15.78 -16.91 -1.67
CA ALA A 68 -16.52 -17.78 -0.78
C ALA A 68 -17.23 -18.91 -1.54
N LEU A 69 -17.90 -18.60 -2.66
CA LEU A 69 -18.49 -19.62 -3.54
C LEU A 69 -17.47 -20.63 -4.07
N ASN A 70 -16.29 -20.14 -4.48
CA ASN A 70 -15.21 -21.02 -4.93
C ASN A 70 -14.63 -21.89 -3.81
N PHE A 71 -14.59 -21.39 -2.58
CA PHE A 71 -14.13 -22.17 -1.43
C PHE A 71 -15.19 -23.18 -0.96
N ALA A 72 -16.48 -22.83 -1.05
CA ALA A 72 -17.57 -23.76 -0.80
C ALA A 72 -17.57 -24.91 -1.83
N SER A 73 -17.39 -24.61 -3.13
CA SER A 73 -17.35 -25.65 -4.17
C SER A 73 -16.17 -26.63 -4.01
N LYS A 74 -15.06 -26.16 -3.42
CA LYS A 74 -13.89 -26.97 -3.08
C LYS A 74 -13.99 -27.67 -1.72
N GLY A 75 -15.07 -27.47 -0.97
CA GLY A 75 -15.24 -28.04 0.37
C GLY A 75 -14.26 -27.50 1.42
N ILE A 76 -13.74 -26.29 1.22
CA ILE A 76 -12.79 -25.64 2.14
C ILE A 76 -13.53 -24.93 3.28
N LEU A 77 -14.72 -24.41 2.97
CA LEU A 77 -15.56 -23.72 3.96
C LEU A 77 -16.26 -24.75 4.85
N MET A 78 -16.11 -24.57 6.15
CA MET A 78 -16.78 -25.35 7.17
C MET A 78 -17.57 -24.43 8.07
N VAL A 79 -18.70 -24.91 8.53
CA VAL A 79 -19.60 -24.26 9.46
C VAL A 79 -20.13 -25.34 10.39
N ASP A 80 -19.99 -25.15 11.71
CA ASP A 80 -20.42 -26.14 12.71
C ASP A 80 -19.83 -27.56 12.43
N ASP A 81 -18.56 -27.62 12.02
CA ASP A 81 -17.81 -28.82 11.62
C ASP A 81 -18.37 -29.59 10.40
N GLN A 82 -19.27 -28.96 9.64
CA GLN A 82 -19.79 -29.49 8.38
C GLN A 82 -19.33 -28.66 7.18
N ASN A 83 -19.01 -29.32 6.08
CA ASN A 83 -18.67 -28.63 4.84
C ASN A 83 -19.90 -27.90 4.29
N VAL A 84 -19.72 -26.61 3.97
CA VAL A 84 -20.75 -25.81 3.31
C VAL A 84 -21.03 -26.40 1.93
N LYS A 85 -22.30 -26.75 1.67
CA LYS A 85 -22.72 -27.32 0.39
C LYS A 85 -23.38 -26.26 -0.48
N ILE A 86 -23.11 -26.32 -1.77
CA ILE A 86 -23.80 -25.50 -2.76
C ILE A 86 -24.94 -26.34 -3.33
N TYR A 87 -26.17 -25.88 -3.12
CA TYR A 87 -27.36 -26.49 -3.70
C TYR A 87 -27.70 -25.77 -5.02
N ARG A 88 -28.35 -26.49 -5.94
CA ARG A 88 -28.83 -25.91 -7.21
C ARG A 88 -29.89 -24.85 -6.99
N GLU A 89 -30.69 -24.99 -5.94
CA GLU A 89 -31.70 -24.00 -5.59
C GLU A 89 -31.06 -22.79 -4.89
N ILE A 90 -31.27 -21.62 -5.47
CA ILE A 90 -30.83 -20.35 -4.89
C ILE A 90 -31.84 -19.93 -3.83
N ASN A 91 -31.43 -20.10 -2.57
CA ASN A 91 -32.19 -19.66 -1.41
C ASN A 91 -31.30 -18.79 -0.50
N GLN A 92 -31.93 -17.97 0.35
CA GLN A 92 -31.18 -17.04 1.22
C GLN A 92 -30.40 -17.76 2.32
N ILE A 93 -30.88 -18.93 2.77
CA ILE A 93 -30.25 -19.71 3.84
C ILE A 93 -28.88 -20.21 3.39
N ASN A 94 -28.79 -20.84 2.22
CA ASN A 94 -27.56 -21.37 1.64
C ASN A 94 -26.53 -20.25 1.38
N LEU A 95 -26.98 -19.11 0.85
CA LEU A 95 -26.09 -17.96 0.64
C LEU A 95 -25.54 -17.40 1.96
N SER A 96 -26.36 -17.41 3.02
CA SER A 96 -25.94 -17.00 4.37
C SER A 96 -24.98 -18.00 5.00
N GLU A 97 -25.14 -19.30 4.75
CA GLU A 97 -24.18 -20.33 5.17
C GLU A 97 -22.81 -20.16 4.50
N ILE A 98 -22.79 -19.84 3.21
CA ILE A 98 -21.55 -19.55 2.46
C ILE A 98 -20.85 -18.30 3.04
N GLU A 99 -21.59 -17.23 3.31
CA GLU A 99 -21.05 -16.03 3.96
C GLU A 99 -20.49 -16.32 5.35
N ARG A 100 -21.23 -17.08 6.18
CA ARG A 100 -20.80 -17.48 7.52
C ARG A 100 -19.52 -18.30 7.48
N GLY A 101 -19.47 -19.33 6.64
CA GLY A 101 -18.29 -20.20 6.49
C GLY A 101 -17.05 -19.45 6.03
N TYR A 102 -17.21 -18.47 5.12
CA TYR A 102 -16.10 -17.65 4.67
C TYR A 102 -15.60 -16.69 5.76
N SER A 103 -16.52 -16.11 6.54
CA SER A 103 -16.17 -15.23 7.67
C SER A 103 -15.40 -15.98 8.76
N GLU A 104 -15.81 -17.21 9.08
CA GLU A 104 -15.08 -18.09 10.00
C GLU A 104 -13.72 -18.50 9.46
N PHE A 105 -13.64 -18.85 8.18
CA PHE A 105 -12.39 -19.16 7.50
C PHE A 105 -11.40 -17.99 7.59
N LYS A 106 -11.85 -16.77 7.29
CA LYS A 106 -11.03 -15.54 7.37
C LYS A 106 -10.55 -15.27 8.80
N SER A 107 -11.41 -15.44 9.79
CA SER A 107 -11.04 -15.31 11.21
C SER A 107 -9.98 -16.33 11.62
N ARG A 108 -10.12 -17.58 11.20
CA ARG A 108 -9.14 -18.65 11.48
C ARG A 108 -7.80 -18.38 10.78
N ASP A 109 -7.82 -18.00 9.51
CA ASP A 109 -6.58 -17.68 8.77
C ASP A 109 -5.87 -16.48 9.39
N GLN A 110 -6.61 -15.43 9.78
CA GLN A 110 -6.03 -14.27 10.45
C GLN A 110 -5.37 -14.65 11.79
N LYS A 111 -6.00 -15.52 12.59
CA LYS A 111 -5.38 -16.06 13.82
C LYS A 111 -4.10 -16.83 13.50
N HIS A 112 -4.10 -17.66 12.45
CA HIS A 112 -2.93 -18.41 12.03
C HIS A 112 -1.78 -17.50 11.55
N GLN A 113 -2.08 -16.45 10.76
CA GLN A 113 -1.09 -15.46 10.33
C GLN A 113 -0.52 -14.67 11.51
N ASN A 114 -1.35 -14.31 12.49
CA ASN A 114 -0.90 -13.65 13.71
C ASN A 114 0.01 -14.58 14.53
N GLY A 115 -0.36 -15.85 14.71
CA GLY A 115 0.50 -16.83 15.39
C GLY A 115 1.85 -17.02 14.69
N LYS A 116 1.87 -17.06 13.35
CA LYS A 116 3.12 -17.08 12.56
C LYS A 116 3.99 -15.85 12.82
N LYS A 117 3.38 -14.65 12.89
CA LYS A 117 4.10 -13.41 13.22
C LYS A 117 4.63 -13.42 14.64
N GLU A 118 3.86 -13.88 15.61
CA GLU A 118 4.30 -14.00 17.00
C GLU A 118 5.50 -14.95 17.14
N ILE A 119 5.44 -16.13 16.51
CA ILE A 119 6.56 -17.08 16.46
C ILE A 119 7.77 -16.46 15.75
N SER A 120 7.56 -15.78 14.63
CA SER A 120 8.63 -15.08 13.91
C SER A 120 9.28 -14.00 14.78
N ASN A 121 8.49 -13.24 15.54
CA ASN A 121 8.97 -12.20 16.44
C ASN A 121 9.67 -12.80 17.67
N LEU A 122 9.28 -13.98 18.12
CA LEU A 122 9.97 -14.69 19.21
C LEU A 122 11.34 -15.20 18.75
N LEU A 123 11.41 -15.77 17.54
CA LEU A 123 12.65 -16.30 16.96
C LEU A 123 13.61 -15.18 16.52
N ASN A 124 13.06 -14.07 16.01
CA ASN A 124 13.80 -12.89 15.59
C ASN A 124 13.15 -11.67 16.27
N PRO A 125 13.50 -11.37 17.53
CA PRO A 125 12.98 -10.19 18.20
C PRO A 125 13.26 -8.97 17.34
N PRO A 126 12.23 -8.15 17.01
CA PRO A 126 12.45 -6.94 16.26
C PRO A 126 13.47 -6.08 17.03
N PRO A 127 14.38 -5.40 16.33
CA PRO A 127 15.37 -4.56 16.98
C PRO A 127 14.63 -3.58 17.90
N PRO A 128 15.16 -3.34 19.11
CA PRO A 128 14.52 -2.43 20.05
C PRO A 128 14.25 -1.10 19.35
N LYS A 129 13.02 -0.58 19.47
CA LYS A 129 12.70 0.75 18.97
C LYS A 129 13.65 1.71 19.68
N MET A 130 14.54 2.36 18.91
CA MET A 130 15.46 3.36 19.45
C MET A 130 14.66 4.36 20.28
N THR A 131 15.14 4.60 21.49
CA THR A 131 14.62 5.66 22.33
C THR A 131 14.86 7.02 21.66
N LYS A 132 14.10 8.05 22.05
CA LYS A 132 14.26 9.40 21.49
C LYS A 132 15.69 9.93 21.67
N GLU A 133 16.33 9.57 22.79
CA GLU A 133 17.69 9.97 23.14
C GLU A 133 18.74 9.25 22.28
N GLU A 134 18.59 7.95 22.05
CA GLU A 134 19.46 7.18 21.16
C GLU A 134 19.35 7.65 19.71
N TYR A 135 18.14 8.00 19.26
CA TYR A 135 17.93 8.55 17.93
C TYR A 135 18.61 9.91 17.75
N GLU A 136 18.55 10.77 18.78
CA GLU A 136 19.26 12.05 18.79
C GLU A 136 20.77 11.85 18.74
N ALA A 137 21.32 10.97 19.58
CA ALA A 137 22.74 10.66 19.59
C ALA A 137 23.21 10.12 18.22
N LEU A 138 22.46 9.20 17.61
CA LEU A 138 22.74 8.67 16.28
C LEU A 138 22.70 9.76 15.20
N THR A 139 21.74 10.67 15.30
CA THR A 139 21.62 11.79 14.36
C THR A 139 22.87 12.67 14.42
N PHE A 140 23.37 13.00 15.62
CA PHE A 140 24.58 13.81 15.77
C PHE A 140 25.85 13.09 15.33
N ASP A 141 25.99 11.79 15.64
CA ASP A 141 27.09 10.96 15.15
C ASP A 141 27.12 10.92 13.60
N ASN A 142 25.95 10.83 12.97
CA ASN A 142 25.84 10.88 11.51
C ASN A 142 26.22 12.26 10.94
N ILE A 143 25.78 13.36 11.56
CA ILE A 143 26.14 14.73 11.14
C ILE A 143 27.66 14.94 11.21
N GLN A 144 28.31 14.38 12.24
CA GLN A 144 29.76 14.43 12.40
C GLN A 144 30.48 13.63 11.31
N LYS A 145 30.04 12.39 11.04
CA LYS A 145 30.57 11.58 9.94
C LYS A 145 30.43 12.26 8.59
N ASP A 146 29.30 12.95 8.37
CA ASP A 146 29.04 13.67 7.13
C ASP A 146 29.96 14.90 6.95
N TYR A 147 30.44 15.54 8.03
CA TYR A 147 31.46 16.59 7.95
C TYR A 147 32.78 16.06 7.36
N HIS A 148 33.27 14.92 7.86
CA HIS A 148 34.51 14.32 7.37
C HIS A 148 34.39 13.83 5.93
N ARG A 149 33.23 13.27 5.55
CA ARG A 149 32.92 12.90 4.16
C ARG A 149 32.89 14.12 3.24
N PHE A 150 32.26 15.19 3.67
CA PHE A 150 32.21 16.42 2.89
C PHE A 150 33.62 17.00 2.66
N LYS A 151 34.49 17.00 3.68
CA LYS A 151 35.87 17.50 3.54
C LYS A 151 36.77 16.61 2.67
N SER A 152 36.50 15.31 2.60
CA SER A 152 37.29 14.35 1.81
C SER A 152 36.84 14.29 0.35
N ASP A 153 35.54 14.12 0.10
CA ASP A 153 35.00 13.84 -1.23
C ASP A 153 34.32 15.05 -1.89
N GLY A 154 34.12 16.15 -1.15
CA GLY A 154 33.43 17.35 -1.63
C GLY A 154 31.93 17.15 -1.91
N ARG A 155 31.38 15.98 -1.55
CA ARG A 155 29.98 15.62 -1.77
C ARG A 155 29.25 15.50 -0.45
N VAL A 156 28.05 16.09 -0.37
CA VAL A 156 27.11 15.78 0.70
C VAL A 156 26.23 14.63 0.21
N ILE A 157 26.30 13.48 0.87
CA ILE A 157 25.32 12.41 0.66
C ILE A 157 24.03 12.89 1.34
N ALA A 158 22.90 12.83 0.64
CA ALA A 158 21.59 13.17 1.17
C ALA A 158 21.23 12.24 2.33
N THR A 159 21.69 12.58 3.51
CA THR A 159 21.09 12.12 4.75
C THR A 159 19.76 12.86 4.84
N PRO A 160 18.60 12.18 4.84
CA PRO A 160 17.26 12.81 4.83
C PRO A 160 17.11 13.93 5.88
N VAL A 161 17.83 13.76 6.99
CA VAL A 161 18.01 14.72 8.08
C VAL A 161 18.34 16.14 7.60
N PHE A 162 19.33 16.35 6.72
CA PHE A 162 19.74 17.71 6.33
C PHE A 162 18.69 18.41 5.47
N TYR A 163 18.11 17.67 4.52
CA TYR A 163 17.07 18.21 3.66
C TYR A 163 15.83 18.60 4.47
N ASP A 164 15.39 17.73 5.39
CA ASP A 164 14.25 18.00 6.27
C ASP A 164 14.51 19.17 7.21
N LEU A 165 15.73 19.33 7.73
CA LEU A 165 16.11 20.48 8.55
C LEU A 165 16.08 21.79 7.76
N ILE A 166 16.64 21.83 6.55
CA ILE A 166 16.59 23.01 5.67
C ILE A 166 15.14 23.35 5.32
N LYS A 167 14.34 22.35 5.00
CA LYS A 167 12.91 22.49 4.69
C LYS A 167 12.12 23.00 5.89
N SER A 168 12.38 22.52 7.10
CA SER A 168 11.69 23.00 8.30
C SER A 168 11.97 24.47 8.61
N GLU A 169 13.14 24.99 8.22
CA GLU A 169 13.49 26.40 8.45
C GLU A 169 13.00 27.33 7.33
N ARG A 170 13.00 26.87 6.07
CA ARG A 170 12.79 27.72 4.89
C ARG A 170 11.72 27.24 3.91
N GLY A 171 11.11 26.09 4.18
CA GLY A 171 10.20 25.37 3.30
C GLY A 171 8.91 26.11 2.99
N ASP A 172 8.43 26.97 3.88
CA ASP A 172 7.19 27.73 3.66
C ASP A 172 7.35 28.85 2.61
N LYS A 173 8.58 29.25 2.26
CA LYS A 173 8.83 30.33 1.30
C LYS A 173 8.89 29.87 -0.16
N VAL A 174 9.04 28.56 -0.40
CA VAL A 174 9.16 27.98 -1.74
C VAL A 174 8.12 26.87 -1.80
N LYS A 175 7.32 26.77 -2.88
CA LYS A 175 6.37 25.66 -3.08
C LYS A 175 7.09 24.33 -3.35
N LEU A 176 8.03 23.94 -2.47
CA LEU A 176 8.86 22.75 -2.55
C LEU A 176 8.01 21.49 -2.63
N GLN A 177 6.85 21.47 -1.96
CA GLN A 177 5.90 20.35 -2.06
C GLN A 177 5.51 20.02 -3.51
N PHE A 178 5.34 21.03 -4.39
CA PHE A 178 5.05 20.78 -5.81
C PHE A 178 6.23 20.12 -6.53
N VAL A 179 7.45 20.65 -6.31
CA VAL A 179 8.68 20.12 -6.91
C VAL A 179 8.96 18.70 -6.42
N GLU A 180 8.81 18.45 -5.12
CA GLU A 180 8.96 17.12 -4.52
C GLU A 180 7.96 16.13 -5.09
N ASN A 181 6.68 16.51 -5.21
CA ASN A 181 5.65 15.64 -5.77
C ASN A 181 5.88 15.36 -7.26
N PHE A 182 6.40 16.33 -8.01
CA PHE A 182 6.78 16.11 -9.40
C PHE A 182 7.96 15.14 -9.52
N LEU A 183 9.05 15.38 -8.77
CA LEU A 183 10.27 14.58 -8.85
C LEU A 183 10.11 13.16 -8.30
N LYS A 184 9.28 12.95 -7.28
CA LYS A 184 8.95 11.60 -6.77
C LYS A 184 8.26 10.72 -7.80
N ASN A 185 7.48 11.33 -8.70
CA ASN A 185 6.76 10.63 -9.75
C ASN A 185 7.51 10.63 -11.09
N TYR A 186 8.64 11.33 -11.16
CA TYR A 186 9.45 11.44 -12.36
C TYR A 186 10.64 10.48 -12.28
N VAL A 187 10.54 9.36 -13.01
CA VAL A 187 11.60 8.36 -13.12
C VAL A 187 12.17 8.43 -14.55
N PRO A 188 13.13 9.31 -14.83
CA PRO A 188 13.77 9.32 -16.13
C PRO A 188 14.59 8.04 -16.30
N GLU A 189 14.37 7.41 -17.44
CA GLU A 189 15.12 6.25 -17.87
C GLU A 189 16.32 6.76 -18.68
N THR A 190 17.53 6.59 -18.14
CA THR A 190 18.76 6.90 -18.87
C THR A 190 19.41 5.59 -19.30
N ALA A 191 19.71 5.47 -20.60
CA ALA A 191 20.44 4.33 -21.14
C ALA A 191 21.95 4.55 -20.96
N GLU A 192 22.62 3.71 -20.18
CA GLU A 192 24.08 3.67 -20.16
C GLU A 192 24.60 2.59 -21.11
N GLY A 193 25.49 3.01 -22.03
CA GLY A 193 26.11 2.15 -23.04
C GLY A 193 25.73 2.52 -24.48
N LYS A 194 26.55 2.13 -25.44
CA LYS A 194 26.19 2.14 -26.86
C LYS A 194 25.58 0.80 -27.23
N LEU A 195 24.63 0.78 -28.17
CA LEU A 195 24.21 -0.46 -28.81
C LEU A 195 25.47 -1.16 -29.35
N SER A 196 25.72 -2.41 -28.97
CA SER A 196 26.83 -3.15 -29.56
C SER A 196 26.60 -3.32 -31.06
N SER A 197 27.65 -3.25 -31.87
CA SER A 197 27.55 -3.28 -33.34
C SER A 197 26.94 -4.57 -33.90
N ASP A 198 26.91 -5.62 -33.09
CA ASP A 198 26.36 -6.94 -33.35
C ASP A 198 24.96 -7.16 -32.75
N GLY A 199 24.39 -6.17 -32.05
CA GLY A 199 23.05 -6.23 -31.43
C GLY A 199 22.93 -7.18 -30.24
N SER A 200 24.04 -7.76 -29.75
CA SER A 200 24.05 -8.74 -28.66
C SER A 200 23.89 -8.14 -27.26
N ALA A 201 24.21 -6.85 -27.07
CA ALA A 201 24.08 -6.15 -25.81
C ALA A 201 23.22 -4.88 -25.95
N LEU A 202 22.06 -4.89 -25.31
CA LEU A 202 21.22 -3.71 -25.15
C LEU A 202 21.81 -2.80 -24.05
N PRO A 203 21.81 -1.47 -24.23
CA PRO A 203 22.27 -0.56 -23.19
C PRO A 203 21.42 -0.71 -21.93
N LYS A 204 22.08 -0.67 -20.78
CA LYS A 204 21.45 -0.87 -19.49
C LYS A 204 20.59 0.36 -19.20
N VAL A 205 19.28 0.16 -19.11
CA VAL A 205 18.37 1.21 -18.64
C VAL A 205 18.58 1.38 -17.14
N ILE A 206 19.14 2.51 -16.75
CA ILE A 206 19.30 2.92 -15.37
C ILE A 206 18.19 3.91 -15.05
N LYS A 207 17.38 3.54 -14.06
CA LYS A 207 16.42 4.45 -13.44
C LYS A 207 17.20 5.32 -12.46
N LYS A 208 17.32 6.60 -12.76
CA LYS A 208 17.91 7.56 -11.83
C LYS A 208 16.87 8.07 -10.86
N ASP A 209 17.23 8.11 -9.58
CA ASP A 209 16.42 8.75 -8.56
C ASP A 209 16.71 10.26 -8.56
N VAL A 210 15.97 10.99 -9.38
CA VAL A 210 16.12 12.45 -9.54
C VAL A 210 15.72 13.18 -8.25
N TYR A 211 14.86 12.58 -7.44
CA TYR A 211 14.47 13.15 -6.17
C TYR A 211 15.68 13.20 -5.22
N VAL A 212 16.45 12.11 -5.14
CA VAL A 212 17.70 12.06 -4.37
C VAL A 212 18.76 13.01 -4.93
N GLU A 213 18.93 13.09 -6.27
CA GLU A 213 19.86 14.05 -6.89
C GLU A 213 19.49 15.49 -6.56
N PHE A 214 18.20 15.85 -6.61
CA PHE A 214 17.73 17.18 -6.23
C PHE A 214 18.01 17.49 -4.75
N GLN A 215 17.79 16.53 -3.84
CA GLN A 215 18.09 16.71 -2.42
C GLN A 215 19.59 16.95 -2.19
N ASN A 216 20.46 16.18 -2.86
CA ASN A 216 21.92 16.36 -2.80
C ASN A 216 22.33 17.77 -3.26
N GLU A 217 21.77 18.23 -4.38
CA GLU A 217 22.08 19.53 -4.97
C GLU A 217 21.61 20.68 -4.07
N MET A 218 20.40 20.57 -3.50
CA MET A 218 19.86 21.53 -2.53
C MET A 218 20.75 21.65 -1.29
N ILE A 219 21.16 20.53 -0.70
CA ILE A 219 22.00 20.54 0.50
C ILE A 219 23.39 21.12 0.18
N THR A 220 23.98 20.73 -0.95
CA THR A 220 25.30 21.22 -1.39
C THR A 220 25.28 22.74 -1.58
N ASN A 221 24.28 23.26 -2.31
CA ASN A 221 24.12 24.70 -2.51
C ASN A 221 23.85 25.44 -1.21
N TYR A 222 23.11 24.86 -0.27
CA TYR A 222 22.90 25.44 1.05
C TYR A 222 24.22 25.52 1.85
N VAL A 223 25.02 24.46 1.85
CA VAL A 223 26.34 24.42 2.51
C VAL A 223 27.29 25.47 1.95
N LEU A 224 27.33 25.63 0.62
CA LEU A 224 28.13 26.65 -0.05
C LEU A 224 27.63 28.07 0.27
N TYR A 225 26.31 28.31 0.18
CA TYR A 225 25.71 29.61 0.48
C TYR A 225 25.99 30.05 1.92
N MET A 226 25.91 29.12 2.87
CA MET A 226 26.19 29.37 4.29
C MET A 226 27.68 29.35 4.63
N LYS A 227 28.56 29.07 3.65
CA LYS A 227 30.02 28.91 3.82
C LYS A 227 30.41 27.87 4.87
N LEU A 228 29.58 26.85 5.06
CA LEU A 228 29.84 25.75 5.99
C LEU A 228 30.95 24.83 5.47
N ASN A 229 31.24 24.88 4.17
CA ASN A 229 32.37 24.20 3.57
C ASN A 229 33.73 24.75 4.04
N GLU A 230 33.78 26.01 4.46
CA GLU A 230 34.98 26.70 4.95
C GLU A 230 35.09 26.66 6.48
N SER A 231 34.04 26.21 7.18
CA SER A 231 33.99 26.26 8.63
C SER A 231 34.69 25.09 9.32
N SER A 232 34.99 25.27 10.62
CA SER A 232 35.45 24.18 11.48
C SER A 232 34.31 23.19 11.78
N GLU A 233 34.69 22.01 12.29
CA GLU A 233 33.75 20.95 12.67
C GLU A 233 32.79 21.43 13.76
N GLU A 234 33.27 22.24 14.72
CA GLU A 234 32.43 22.77 15.80
C GLU A 234 31.34 23.69 15.25
N VAL A 235 31.68 24.55 14.29
CA VAL A 235 30.73 25.47 13.65
C VAL A 235 29.70 24.70 12.82
N TRP A 236 30.15 23.65 12.11
CA TRP A 236 29.27 22.74 11.38
C TRP A 236 28.25 22.07 12.30
N LEU A 237 28.71 21.44 13.38
CA LEU A 237 27.87 20.74 14.35
C LEU A 237 26.90 21.69 15.05
N GLN A 238 27.37 22.87 15.46
CA GLN A 238 26.50 23.87 16.10
C GLN A 238 25.41 24.38 15.16
N HIS A 239 25.73 24.60 13.88
CA HIS A 239 24.74 25.05 12.89
C HIS A 239 23.60 24.04 12.75
N TRP A 240 23.93 22.76 12.54
CA TRP A 240 22.92 21.71 12.38
C TRP A 240 22.16 21.41 13.68
N LYS A 241 22.84 21.44 14.83
CA LYS A 241 22.19 21.29 16.15
C LYS A 241 21.17 22.38 16.42
N ARG A 242 21.49 23.63 16.05
CA ARG A 242 20.56 24.76 16.16
C ARG A 242 19.32 24.55 15.29
N LEU A 243 19.49 24.09 14.05
CA LEU A 243 18.37 23.80 13.15
C LEU A 243 17.49 22.67 13.70
N TYR A 244 18.10 21.61 14.23
CA TYR A 244 17.39 20.49 14.84
C TYR A 244 16.57 20.90 16.06
N GLN A 245 17.13 21.73 16.94
CA GLN A 245 16.39 22.26 18.09
C GLN A 245 15.23 23.16 17.67
N LYS A 246 15.43 23.96 16.62
CA LYS A 246 14.41 24.86 16.08
C LYS A 246 13.26 24.10 15.41
N SER A 247 13.54 23.02 14.67
CA SER A 247 12.49 22.19 14.06
C SER A 247 11.62 21.51 15.12
N LYS A 248 12.21 20.97 16.19
CA LYS A 248 11.46 20.40 17.34
C LYS A 248 10.65 21.44 18.12
N GLY A 249 11.13 22.68 18.19
CA GLY A 249 10.40 23.78 18.81
C GLY A 249 9.11 24.18 18.08
N HIS A 250 9.02 23.90 16.77
CA HIS A 250 7.81 24.11 15.96
C HIS A 250 6.78 22.98 16.14
N GLU A 251 7.21 21.72 16.31
CA GLU A 251 6.30 20.58 16.54
C GLU A 251 5.53 20.67 17.87
N ASN A 252 6.09 21.30 18.90
CA ASN A 252 5.43 21.48 20.20
C ASN A 252 4.44 22.66 20.25
N LYS A 253 4.27 23.39 19.14
CA LYS A 253 3.36 24.56 19.04
C LYS A 253 2.22 24.36 18.04
N SER A 254 2.09 23.17 17.44
CA SER A 254 0.99 22.78 16.56
C SER A 254 0.05 21.79 17.24
#